data_AF-A0A8T5RDH9-F1
#
_entry.id   AF-A0A8T5RDH9-F1
#
_cell.length_a   1.000
_cell.length_b   1.000
_cell.length_c   1.000
_cell.angle_alpha   90.00
_cell.angle_beta   90.00
_cell.angle_gamma   90.00
#
_symmetry.space_group_name_H-M   'P 1'
#
loop_
_entity.id
_entity.type
_entity.pdbx_description
1 polymer ?
#
loop_
_entity_poly.entity_id
_entity_poly.type
_entity_poly.pdbx_seq_one_letter_code
_entity_poly.pdbx_strand_id
1 'polypeptide(L)'
;MIYQFDFKVGFLIPLAEMAGFFVLILGIMWLIYGVHEAKRRGSVKERKIEDWDFKLTKFLKVLTYLGFLVGVLSILSGVAGLMYNIPPRGFEGPDVSIFTSVLLIILGVLTFLKPMNDIPISSVVGLMVGSAVVAIIVISLPGEAYEIIGIFMNPTVFFAI
;
A
#
# COMPACT_ATOMS: atom_id res chain seq x y z
N MET A 1 -0.57 -13.41 32.38
CA MET A 1 0.16 -12.50 31.47
C MET A 1 -0.21 -12.89 30.06
N ILE A 2 -1.26 -12.29 29.51
CA ILE A 2 -1.65 -12.51 28.11
C ILE A 2 -0.90 -11.44 27.33
N TYR A 3 -0.10 -11.85 26.34
CA TYR A 3 0.70 -10.95 25.50
C TYR A 3 -0.21 -9.93 24.82
N GLN A 4 -0.23 -8.70 25.32
CA GLN A 4 -0.83 -7.55 24.66
C GLN A 4 0.07 -7.24 23.45
N PHE A 5 -0.35 -7.65 22.26
CA PHE A 5 0.41 -7.39 21.04
C PHE A 5 0.37 -5.89 20.75
N ASP A 6 1.49 -5.21 20.93
CA ASP A 6 1.64 -3.82 20.51
C ASP A 6 1.75 -3.79 18.99
N PHE A 7 0.69 -3.34 18.31
CA PHE A 7 0.64 -3.28 16.84
C PHE A 7 1.71 -2.35 16.25
N LYS A 8 2.10 -1.29 16.96
CA LYS A 8 3.16 -0.39 16.51
C LYS A 8 4.50 -1.14 16.50
N VAL A 9 4.87 -1.77 17.61
CA VAL A 9 6.17 -2.44 17.78
C VAL A 9 6.22 -3.78 17.04
N GLY A 10 5.13 -4.54 17.05
CA GLY A 10 5.05 -5.87 16.48
C GLY A 10 4.78 -5.88 14.96
N PHE A 11 4.22 -4.81 14.40
CA PHE A 11 3.85 -4.77 12.98
C PHE A 11 4.33 -3.51 12.26
N LEU A 12 3.95 -2.31 12.69
CA LEU A 12 4.23 -1.08 11.92
C LEU A 12 5.72 -0.70 11.85
N ILE A 13 6.45 -0.80 12.96
CA ILE A 13 7.89 -0.53 13.00
C ILE A 13 8.66 -1.50 12.09
N PRO A 14 8.52 -2.84 12.24
CA PRO A 14 9.17 -3.79 11.36
C PRO A 14 8.80 -3.58 9.87
N LEU A 15 7.56 -3.20 9.60
CA LEU A 15 7.10 -2.95 8.24
C LEU A 15 7.72 -1.68 7.64
N ALA A 16 7.83 -0.60 8.41
CA ALA A 16 8.52 0.63 8.00
C ALA A 16 10.01 0.39 7.73
N GLU A 17 10.66 -0.40 8.58
CA GLU A 17 12.04 -0.82 8.42
C GLU A 17 12.28 -1.61 7.11
N MET A 18 11.26 -2.31 6.60
CA MET A 18 11.31 -3.02 5.32
C MET A 18 11.06 -2.13 4.09
N ALA A 19 10.96 -0.81 4.23
CA ALA A 19 10.70 0.11 3.12
C ALA A 19 11.65 -0.10 1.93
N GLY A 20 12.96 -0.25 2.17
CA GLY A 20 13.95 -0.48 1.11
C GLY A 20 13.71 -1.80 0.35
N PHE A 21 13.28 -2.85 1.05
CA PHE A 21 12.92 -4.12 0.45
C PHE A 21 11.67 -4.01 -0.45
N PHE A 22 10.65 -3.27 0.01
CA PHE A 22 9.45 -3.03 -0.80
C PHE A 22 9.75 -2.20 -2.05
N VAL A 23 10.69 -1.24 -2.00
CA VAL A 23 11.14 -0.51 -3.19
C VAL A 23 11.69 -1.48 -4.24
N LEU A 24 12.52 -2.44 -3.80
CA LEU A 24 13.12 -3.41 -4.71
C LEU A 24 12.06 -4.33 -5.33
N ILE A 25 11.14 -4.88 -4.54
CA ILE A 25 10.06 -5.73 -5.06
C ILE A 25 9.16 -4.94 -6.02
N LEU A 26 8.71 -3.75 -5.61
CA LEU A 26 7.88 -2.90 -6.47
C LEU A 26 8.62 -2.56 -7.76
N GLY A 27 9.90 -2.23 -7.70
CA GLY A 27 10.74 -1.97 -8.87
C GLY A 27 10.74 -3.15 -9.84
N ILE A 28 10.98 -4.37 -9.35
CA ILE A 28 10.94 -5.60 -10.17
C ILE A 28 9.56 -5.81 -10.79
N MET A 29 8.49 -5.67 -10.02
CA MET A 29 7.13 -5.82 -10.52
C MET A 29 6.80 -4.78 -11.59
N TRP A 30 7.12 -3.51 -11.36
CA TRP A 30 6.90 -2.42 -12.30
C TRP A 30 7.69 -2.62 -13.60
N LEU A 31 8.91 -3.16 -13.51
CA LEU A 31 9.68 -3.57 -14.69
C LEU A 31 8.97 -4.70 -15.46
N ILE A 32 8.49 -5.75 -14.79
CA ILE A 32 7.74 -6.84 -15.45
C ILE A 32 6.49 -6.27 -16.14
N TYR A 33 5.74 -5.41 -15.46
CA TYR A 33 4.57 -4.73 -16.03
C TYR A 33 4.93 -3.80 -17.20
N GLY A 34 6.07 -3.13 -17.15
CA GLY A 34 6.57 -2.28 -18.22
C GLY A 34 6.96 -3.08 -19.45
N VAL A 35 7.72 -4.16 -19.27
CA VAL A 35 8.14 -5.08 -20.34
C VAL A 35 6.93 -5.75 -20.99
N HIS A 36 5.95 -6.18 -20.19
CA HIS A 36 4.73 -6.79 -20.73
C HIS A 36 3.93 -5.78 -21.57
N GLU A 37 3.77 -4.55 -21.07
CA GLU A 37 3.05 -3.50 -21.78
C GLU A 37 3.77 -3.09 -23.08
N ALA A 38 5.11 -2.98 -23.05
CA ALA A 38 5.91 -2.69 -24.23
C ALA A 38 5.81 -3.78 -25.30
N LYS A 39 5.86 -5.06 -24.88
CA LYS A 39 5.64 -6.20 -25.79
C LYS A 39 4.21 -6.22 -26.36
N ARG A 40 3.20 -5.88 -25.54
CA ARG A 40 1.80 -5.80 -25.96
C ARG A 40 1.59 -4.73 -27.03
N ARG A 41 2.14 -3.53 -26.82
CA ARG A 41 1.97 -2.40 -27.75
C ARG A 41 2.78 -2.56 -29.03
N GLY A 42 3.78 -3.44 -29.07
CA GLY A 42 4.68 -3.62 -30.21
C GLY A 42 5.66 -2.44 -30.43
N SER A 43 5.42 -1.29 -29.78
CA SER A 43 6.25 -0.10 -29.76
C SER A 43 5.92 0.74 -28.52
N VAL A 44 6.90 1.47 -27.97
CA VAL A 44 6.69 2.41 -26.85
C VAL A 44 5.88 3.64 -27.30
N LYS A 45 5.86 3.92 -28.62
CA LYS A 45 5.20 5.10 -29.20
C LYS A 45 3.79 4.86 -29.72
N GLU A 46 3.39 3.62 -30.00
CA GLU A 46 2.07 3.36 -30.60
C GLU A 46 1.04 2.92 -29.55
N ARG A 47 -0.09 3.64 -29.50
CA ARG A 47 -1.29 3.20 -28.79
C ARG A 47 -2.16 2.41 -29.78
N LYS A 48 -2.16 1.08 -29.68
CA LYS A 48 -3.27 0.29 -30.23
C LYS A 48 -4.52 0.57 -29.38
N ILE A 49 -5.64 0.83 -30.04
CA ILE A 49 -6.95 1.07 -29.40
C ILE A 49 -7.21 -0.10 -28.44
N GLU A 50 -7.55 0.20 -27.19
CA GLU A 50 -7.68 -0.77 -26.12
C GLU A 50 -8.85 -1.72 -26.40
N ASP A 51 -8.55 -2.93 -26.88
CA ASP A 51 -9.50 -4.03 -26.81
C ASP A 51 -9.70 -4.38 -25.33
N TRP A 52 -10.90 -4.05 -24.82
CA TRP A 52 -11.36 -4.32 -23.46
C TRP A 52 -11.48 -5.82 -23.15
N ASP A 53 -11.31 -6.68 -24.15
CA ASP A 53 -11.47 -8.14 -24.03
C ASP A 53 -10.10 -8.87 -24.00
N PHE A 54 -9.10 -8.24 -23.38
CA PHE A 54 -7.75 -8.79 -23.29
C PHE A 54 -7.68 -9.94 -22.27
N LYS A 55 -7.32 -11.14 -22.75
CA LYS A 55 -7.03 -12.32 -21.93
C LYS A 55 -5.62 -12.25 -21.34
N LEU A 56 -5.54 -11.95 -20.05
CA LEU A 56 -4.31 -12.02 -19.28
C LEU A 56 -3.78 -13.46 -19.19
N THR A 57 -2.46 -13.62 -19.24
CA THR A 57 -1.83 -14.91 -18.95
C THR A 57 -2.02 -15.25 -17.46
N LYS A 58 -2.14 -16.55 -17.13
CA LYS A 58 -2.24 -17.01 -15.74
C LYS A 58 -1.14 -16.44 -14.84
N PHE A 59 0.08 -16.31 -15.37
CA PHE A 59 1.21 -15.71 -14.67
C PHE A 59 0.94 -14.25 -14.28
N LEU A 60 0.50 -13.42 -15.23
CA LEU A 60 0.30 -11.99 -14.99
C LEU A 60 -0.92 -11.74 -14.07
N LYS A 61 -1.91 -12.63 -14.10
CA LYS A 61 -3.03 -12.62 -13.14
C LYS A 61 -2.56 -12.90 -11.71
N VAL A 62 -1.70 -13.90 -11.50
CA VAL A 62 -1.10 -14.17 -10.18
C VAL A 62 -0.22 -12.99 -9.73
N LEU A 63 0.59 -12.44 -10.64
CA LEU A 63 1.44 -11.29 -10.35
C LEU A 63 0.62 -10.05 -9.96
N THR A 64 -0.57 -9.89 -10.53
CA THR A 64 -1.51 -8.82 -10.18
C THR A 64 -2.00 -8.94 -8.74
N TYR A 65 -2.46 -10.12 -8.33
CA TYR A 65 -2.91 -10.33 -6.94
C TYR A 65 -1.78 -10.16 -5.93
N LEU A 66 -0.58 -10.68 -6.25
CA LEU A 66 0.61 -10.44 -5.44
C LEU A 66 0.93 -8.94 -5.40
N GLY A 67 0.81 -8.27 -6.54
CA GLY A 67 1.07 -6.84 -6.63
C GLY A 67 0.12 -5.99 -5.81
N PHE A 68 -1.15 -6.40 -5.71
CA PHE A 68 -2.12 -5.77 -4.81
C PHE A 68 -1.68 -5.89 -3.34
N LEU A 69 -1.32 -7.10 -2.90
CA LEU A 69 -0.84 -7.34 -1.53
C LEU A 69 0.44 -6.54 -1.22
N VAL A 70 1.42 -6.60 -2.13
CA VAL A 70 2.66 -5.82 -2.02
C VAL A 70 2.37 -4.32 -2.03
N GLY A 71 1.40 -3.86 -2.81
CA GLY A 71 0.98 -2.47 -2.87
C GLY A 71 0.44 -1.97 -1.53
N VAL A 72 -0.44 -2.74 -0.89
CA VAL A 72 -0.95 -2.45 0.47
C VAL A 72 0.19 -2.38 1.48
N LEU A 73 1.08 -3.37 1.50
CA LEU A 73 2.22 -3.40 2.42
C LEU A 73 3.18 -2.23 2.18
N SER A 74 3.35 -1.81 0.92
CA SER A 74 4.20 -0.67 0.55
C SER A 74 3.61 0.65 1.03
N ILE A 75 2.29 0.85 0.88
CA ILE A 75 1.60 2.03 1.42
C ILE A 75 1.74 2.07 2.93
N LEU A 76 1.46 0.96 3.63
CA LEU A 76 1.59 0.87 5.07
C LEU A 76 3.02 1.13 5.55
N SER A 77 4.02 0.59 4.85
CA SER A 77 5.44 0.82 5.12
C SER A 77 5.82 2.29 4.97
N GLY A 78 5.43 2.93 3.85
CA GLY A 78 5.70 4.36 3.61
C GLY A 78 5.00 5.29 4.60
N VAL A 79 3.74 5.00 4.94
CA VAL A 79 3.00 5.78 5.94
C VAL A 79 3.61 5.61 7.33
N ALA A 80 3.92 4.38 7.74
CA ALA A 80 4.53 4.11 9.05
C ALA A 80 5.92 4.75 9.17
N GLY A 81 6.72 4.73 8.09
CA GLY A 81 8.01 5.41 8.03
C GLY A 81 7.89 6.91 8.28
N LEU A 82 6.96 7.58 7.60
CA LEU A 82 6.71 9.03 7.77
C LEU A 82 6.14 9.35 9.15
N MET A 83 5.16 8.57 9.62
CA MET A 83 4.46 8.84 10.87
C MET A 83 5.35 8.66 12.10
N TYR A 84 6.29 7.71 12.08
CA TYR A 84 7.14 7.39 13.22
C TYR A 84 8.61 7.80 13.04
N ASN A 85 8.95 8.52 11.96
CA ASN A 85 10.31 8.89 11.59
C ASN A 85 11.28 7.70 11.60
N ILE A 86 10.91 6.58 10.96
CA ILE A 86 11.70 5.35 10.96
C ILE A 86 12.49 5.25 9.65
N PRO A 87 13.84 5.11 9.72
CA PRO A 87 14.65 4.90 8.54
C PRO A 87 14.49 3.47 7.97
N PRO A 88 14.59 3.28 6.65
CA PRO A 88 14.65 1.95 6.06
C PRO A 88 15.90 1.18 6.52
N ARG A 89 15.78 -0.13 6.76
CA ARG A 89 16.94 -0.99 7.05
C ARG A 89 17.94 -0.96 5.90
N GLY A 90 19.22 -0.83 6.24
CA GLY A 90 20.32 -0.80 5.27
C GLY A 90 20.61 0.57 4.66
N PHE A 91 19.89 1.63 5.07
CA PHE A 91 20.27 3.01 4.82
C PHE A 91 20.88 3.61 6.09
N GLU A 92 22.12 4.07 6.00
CA GLU A 92 22.79 4.77 7.09
C GLU A 92 22.29 6.23 7.13
N GLY A 93 21.25 6.47 7.93
CA GLY A 93 20.70 7.79 8.15
C GLY A 93 19.85 7.82 9.42
N PRO A 94 19.90 8.90 10.21
CA PRO A 94 19.13 9.01 11.46
C PRO A 94 17.63 9.19 11.21
N ASP A 95 17.24 9.61 10.01
CA ASP A 95 15.88 10.06 9.69
C ASP A 95 15.22 9.26 8.58
N VAL A 96 13.89 9.35 8.52
CA VAL A 96 13.08 8.77 7.46
C VAL A 96 13.53 9.26 6.08
N SER A 97 13.63 8.32 5.12
CA SER A 97 13.76 8.68 3.72
C SER A 97 12.39 9.13 3.19
N ILE A 98 12.15 10.45 3.16
CA ILE A 98 10.90 11.03 2.63
C ILE A 98 10.66 10.56 1.20
N PHE A 99 11.70 10.60 0.37
CA PHE A 99 11.62 10.14 -1.03
C PHE A 99 11.14 8.69 -1.12
N THR A 100 11.76 7.78 -0.38
CA THR A 100 11.40 6.35 -0.37
C THR A 100 9.97 6.15 0.09
N SER A 101 9.57 6.81 1.18
CA SER A 101 8.25 6.66 1.76
C SER A 101 7.15 7.16 0.83
N VAL A 102 7.35 8.33 0.22
CA VAL A 102 6.43 8.89 -0.78
C VAL A 102 6.39 8.01 -2.03
N LEU A 103 7.54 7.52 -2.51
CA LEU A 103 7.62 6.62 -3.66
C LEU A 103 6.83 5.33 -3.42
N LEU A 104 6.98 4.71 -2.24
CA LEU A 104 6.23 3.50 -1.87
C LEU A 104 4.73 3.71 -1.83
N ILE A 105 4.28 4.85 -1.30
CA ILE A 105 2.85 5.21 -1.28
C ILE A 105 2.33 5.35 -2.71
N ILE A 106 3.01 6.15 -3.54
CA ILE A 106 2.58 6.40 -4.92
C ILE A 106 2.58 5.10 -5.73
N LEU A 107 3.70 4.38 -5.76
CA LEU A 107 3.82 3.14 -6.54
C LEU A 107 2.89 2.05 -6.00
N GLY A 108 2.68 1.99 -4.69
CA GLY A 108 1.72 1.09 -4.06
C GLY A 108 0.29 1.37 -4.51
N VAL A 109 -0.16 2.63 -4.51
CA VAL A 109 -1.48 3.01 -5.03
C VAL A 109 -1.60 2.67 -6.52
N LEU A 110 -0.57 2.95 -7.31
CA LEU A 110 -0.57 2.66 -8.74
C LEU A 110 -0.68 1.15 -9.05
N THR A 111 -0.30 0.25 -8.12
CA THR A 111 -0.52 -1.20 -8.31
C THR A 111 -2.00 -1.57 -8.35
N PHE A 112 -2.88 -0.76 -7.77
CA PHE A 112 -4.34 -0.99 -7.84
C PHE A 112 -4.93 -0.59 -9.19
N LEU A 113 -4.22 0.23 -9.97
CA LEU A 113 -4.66 0.69 -11.28
C LEU A 113 -4.24 -0.23 -12.42
N LYS A 114 -3.35 -1.22 -12.18
CA LYS A 114 -2.81 -2.08 -13.24
C LYS A 114 -2.90 -3.55 -12.80
N PRO A 115 -3.50 -4.45 -13.59
CA PRO A 115 -4.20 -4.30 -14.86
C PRO A 115 -5.72 -4.09 -14.67
N MET A 116 -6.25 -3.00 -15.26
CA MET A 116 -7.69 -2.68 -15.23
C MET A 116 -8.60 -3.76 -15.82
N ASN A 117 -8.05 -4.70 -16.60
CA ASN A 117 -8.87 -5.67 -17.34
C ASN A 117 -9.34 -6.88 -16.51
N ASP A 118 -8.70 -7.20 -15.38
CA ASP A 118 -8.99 -8.44 -14.61
C ASP A 118 -9.21 -8.24 -13.10
N ILE A 119 -8.91 -7.07 -12.54
CA ILE A 119 -9.33 -6.76 -11.17
C ILE A 119 -10.82 -6.42 -11.26
N PRO A 120 -11.72 -7.00 -10.44
CA PRO A 120 -13.10 -6.55 -10.40
C PRO A 120 -13.06 -5.05 -10.21
N ILE A 121 -13.56 -4.25 -11.16
CA ILE A 121 -13.61 -2.79 -11.03
C ILE A 121 -14.28 -2.42 -9.70
N SER A 122 -15.22 -3.26 -9.25
CA SER A 122 -15.83 -3.23 -7.92
C SER A 122 -14.85 -3.26 -6.74
N SER A 123 -13.69 -3.92 -6.85
CA SER A 123 -12.66 -3.95 -5.80
C SER A 123 -11.86 -2.64 -5.74
N VAL A 124 -11.50 -2.05 -6.89
CA VAL A 124 -10.80 -0.75 -6.94
C VAL A 124 -11.75 0.37 -6.53
N VAL A 125 -12.99 0.35 -7.03
CA VAL A 125 -14.07 1.27 -6.62
C VAL A 125 -14.40 1.07 -5.14
N GLY A 126 -14.48 -0.16 -4.65
CA GLY A 126 -14.71 -0.47 -3.24
C GLY A 126 -13.59 0.07 -2.34
N LEU A 127 -12.33 -0.06 -2.76
CA LEU A 127 -11.19 0.51 -2.04
C LEU A 127 -11.27 2.05 -1.99
N MET A 128 -11.57 2.69 -3.13
CA MET A 128 -11.69 4.15 -3.20
C MET A 128 -12.86 4.67 -2.35
N VAL A 129 -14.04 4.05 -2.47
CA VAL A 129 -15.23 4.43 -1.70
C VAL A 129 -15.00 4.17 -0.22
N GLY A 130 -14.44 3.02 0.17
CA GLY A 130 -14.12 2.71 1.56
C GLY A 130 -13.11 3.71 2.15
N SER A 131 -12.05 4.04 1.41
CA SER A 131 -11.06 5.03 1.85
C SER A 131 -11.67 6.43 1.98
N ALA A 132 -12.54 6.84 1.04
CA ALA A 132 -13.23 8.13 1.09
C ALA A 132 -14.19 8.20 2.28
N VAL A 133 -14.96 7.13 2.54
CA VAL A 133 -15.86 7.05 3.70
C VAL A 133 -15.07 7.15 5.00
N VAL A 134 -13.97 6.40 5.14
CA VAL A 134 -13.10 6.49 6.33
C VAL A 134 -12.55 7.90 6.50
N ALA A 135 -12.07 8.54 5.43
CA ALA A 135 -11.55 9.90 5.49
C ALA A 135 -12.63 10.91 5.91
N ILE A 136 -13.84 10.81 5.36
CA ILE A 136 -14.98 11.65 5.73
C ILE A 136 -15.34 11.44 7.21
N ILE A 137 -15.39 10.20 7.68
CA ILE A 137 -15.64 9.89 9.09
C ILE A 137 -14.58 10.55 9.97
N VAL A 138 -13.30 10.37 9.66
CA VAL A 138 -12.19 10.95 10.45
C VAL A 138 -12.29 12.48 10.51
N ILE A 139 -12.50 13.15 9.37
CA ILE A 139 -12.64 14.62 9.34
C ILE A 139 -13.89 15.10 10.08
N SER A 140 -14.96 14.30 10.07
CA SER A 140 -16.24 14.65 10.71
C SER A 140 -16.28 14.32 12.20
N LEU A 141 -15.27 13.63 12.74
CA LEU A 141 -15.21 13.32 14.17
C LEU A 141 -14.96 14.59 14.99
N PRO A 142 -15.80 14.89 15.99
CA PRO A 142 -15.56 15.99 16.92
C PRO A 142 -14.33 15.69 17.81
N GLY A 143 -13.68 16.75 18.33
CA GLY A 143 -12.47 16.65 19.16
C GLY A 143 -12.58 15.62 20.30
N GLU A 144 -13.74 15.59 20.96
CA GLU A 144 -14.09 14.67 22.05
C GLU A 144 -14.04 13.20 21.63
N ALA A 145 -14.35 12.90 20.37
CA ALA A 145 -14.32 11.53 19.87
C ALA A 145 -12.88 11.01 19.70
N TYR A 146 -11.89 11.88 19.49
CA TYR A 146 -10.48 11.48 19.47
C TYR A 146 -9.99 11.03 20.84
N GLU A 147 -10.48 11.65 21.92
CA GLU A 147 -10.17 11.24 23.29
C GLU A 147 -10.80 9.88 23.61
N ILE A 148 -12.07 9.68 23.23
CA ILE A 148 -12.77 8.41 23.41
C ILE A 148 -12.10 7.29 22.60
N ILE A 149 -11.81 7.53 21.32
CA ILE A 149 -11.08 6.57 20.48
C ILE A 149 -9.68 6.33 21.06
N GLY A 150 -9.01 7.36 21.56
CA GLY A 150 -7.73 7.26 22.26
C GLY A 150 -7.78 6.35 23.48
N ILE A 151 -8.87 6.36 24.24
CA ILE A 151 -9.10 5.45 25.37
C ILE A 151 -9.23 3.99 24.89
N PHE A 152 -9.98 3.72 23.82
CA PHE A 152 -10.10 2.36 23.27
C PHE A 152 -8.86 1.90 22.49
N MET A 153 -8.05 2.83 21.98
CA MET A 153 -6.73 2.56 21.42
C MET A 153 -5.67 2.37 22.51
N ASN A 154 -5.92 2.83 23.75
CA ASN A 154 -5.10 2.48 24.89
C ASN A 154 -5.41 1.02 25.25
N PRO A 155 -4.51 0.09 24.94
CA PRO A 155 -4.85 -1.31 25.01
C PRO A 155 -5.01 -1.78 26.47
N THR A 156 -4.52 -1.00 27.43
CA THR A 156 -4.73 -1.22 28.88
C THR A 156 -6.20 -1.08 29.29
N VAL A 157 -6.94 -0.15 28.69
CA VAL A 157 -8.36 0.11 29.03
C VAL A 157 -9.28 -0.81 28.23
N PHE A 158 -8.94 -1.09 26.98
CA PHE A 158 -9.73 -1.97 26.11
C PHE A 158 -9.88 -3.40 26.66
N PHE A 159 -8.90 -3.94 27.39
CA PHE A 159 -8.96 -5.27 28.01
C PHE A 159 -9.44 -5.27 29.47
N ALA A 160 -9.68 -4.10 30.06
CA ALA A 160 -10.21 -3.96 31.43
C ALA A 160 -11.74 -3.88 31.47
N ILE A 161 -12.38 -3.77 30.30
CA ILE A 161 -13.82 -3.83 30.06
C ILE A 161 -14.13 -5.18 29.41
#